data_AF-A0A3M7SJK2-F1
#
_entry.id   AF-A0A3M7SJK2-F1
#
_cell.length_a   1.000
_cell.length_b   1.000
_cell.length_c   1.000
_cell.angle_alpha   90.00
_cell.angle_beta   90.00
_cell.angle_gamma   90.00
#
_symmetry.space_group_name_H-M   'P 1'
#
loop_
_entity.id
_entity.type
_entity.pdbx_description
1 polymer ?
#
loop_
_entity_poly.entity_id
_entity_poly.type
_entity_poly.pdbx_seq_one_letter_code
_entity_poly.pdbx_strand_id
1 'polypeptide(L)'
;MVCNKYQFSQNKKKKHYVNDSAPLGAREQAHIRLTWEYQLATCTSEVSTSSRYKYNQGEYAKLNKAFETANWDKLFTEQDVNRCYNSFISIYNSACDTFIPKIKHHKVIRKKVPWMNQELKQLIMKKKLAGTKFEPQEEKIVSYNLNTLRQNLK
;
A
#
# COMPACT_ATOMS: atom_id res chain seq x y z
N MET A 1 -13.66 -11.16 -46.04
CA MET A 1 -12.99 -10.06 -45.30
C MET A 1 -11.80 -10.69 -44.57
N VAL A 2 -10.58 -10.47 -45.07
CA VAL A 2 -9.38 -11.11 -44.52
C VAL A 2 -8.84 -10.20 -43.41
N CYS A 3 -8.93 -10.66 -42.17
CA CYS A 3 -8.43 -9.93 -41.01
C CYS A 3 -6.96 -10.32 -40.79
N ASN A 4 -6.04 -9.46 -41.24
CA ASN A 4 -4.62 -9.68 -41.06
C ASN A 4 -4.22 -9.35 -39.61
N LYS A 5 -3.79 -10.37 -38.86
CA LYS A 5 -3.26 -10.21 -37.50
C LYS A 5 -1.75 -10.07 -37.58
N TYR A 6 -1.24 -8.89 -37.28
CA TYR A 6 0.20 -8.66 -37.18
C TYR A 6 0.64 -8.75 -35.71
N GLN A 7 1.70 -9.51 -35.45
CA GLN A 7 2.33 -9.61 -34.13
C GLN A 7 3.61 -8.78 -34.11
N PHE A 8 3.67 -7.79 -33.22
CA PHE A 8 4.91 -7.11 -32.87
C PHE A 8 5.23 -7.38 -31.40
N SER A 9 6.44 -7.89 -31.14
CA SER A 9 6.94 -8.23 -29.81
C SER A 9 8.16 -7.37 -29.49
N GLN A 10 8.01 -6.45 -28.54
CA GLN A 10 9.14 -5.69 -27.93
C GLN A 10 9.38 -6.10 -26.47
N ASN A 11 8.76 -7.19 -25.98
CA ASN A 11 9.06 -7.72 -24.64
C ASN A 11 8.45 -9.13 -24.42
N LYS A 12 9.22 -10.07 -23.85
CA LYS A 12 8.88 -11.50 -23.68
C LYS A 12 7.60 -11.82 -22.86
N LYS A 13 6.92 -10.84 -22.28
CA LYS A 13 5.74 -11.03 -21.40
C LYS A 13 4.49 -10.25 -21.79
N LYS A 14 4.48 -9.49 -22.89
CA LYS A 14 3.30 -8.73 -23.33
C LYS A 14 2.93 -9.15 -24.76
N LYS A 15 1.77 -9.79 -24.91
CA LYS A 15 1.17 -10.08 -26.22
C LYS A 15 0.27 -8.90 -26.59
N HIS A 16 0.50 -8.32 -27.76
CA HIS A 16 -0.31 -7.25 -28.31
C HIS A 16 -1.07 -7.79 -29.52
N TYR A 17 -2.39 -7.60 -29.54
CA TYR A 17 -3.21 -7.86 -30.72
C TYR A 17 -3.64 -6.51 -31.29
N VAL A 18 -3.29 -6.25 -32.54
CA VAL A 18 -3.74 -5.07 -33.29
C VAL A 18 -4.77 -5.55 -34.28
N ASN A 19 -6.00 -5.05 -34.15
CA ASN A 19 -7.04 -5.25 -35.14
C ASN A 19 -7.21 -3.96 -35.92
N ASP A 20 -7.17 -4.06 -37.25
CA ASP A 20 -7.50 -2.98 -38.16
C ASP A 20 -8.87 -3.27 -38.78
N SER A 21 -9.80 -2.33 -38.63
CA SER A 21 -11.08 -2.35 -39.33
C SER A 21 -11.49 -0.93 -39.68
N ALA A 22 -11.77 -0.69 -40.96
CA ALA A 22 -12.33 0.57 -41.44
C ALA A 22 -13.79 0.70 -40.94
N PRO A 23 -14.14 1.72 -40.13
CA PRO A 23 -15.46 1.81 -39.53
C PRO A 23 -16.59 2.16 -40.52
N LEU A 24 -16.28 2.60 -41.74
CA LEU A 24 -17.26 3.17 -42.69
C LEU A 24 -17.12 2.69 -44.15
N GLY A 25 -16.62 1.47 -44.38
CA GLY A 25 -16.64 0.81 -45.70
C GLY A 25 -15.34 0.87 -46.50
N ALA A 26 -15.26 0.01 -47.52
CA ALA A 26 -14.05 -0.31 -48.29
C ALA A 26 -13.72 0.78 -49.35
N ARG A 27 -13.24 1.94 -48.91
CA ARG A 27 -12.56 2.91 -49.80
C ARG A 27 -11.10 3.08 -49.38
N GLU A 28 -10.22 3.20 -50.37
CA GLU A 28 -8.75 3.19 -50.25
C GLU A 28 -8.16 4.35 -49.41
N GLN A 29 -8.98 5.34 -49.03
CA GLN A 29 -8.57 6.50 -48.22
C GLN A 29 -9.34 6.60 -46.89
N ALA A 30 -9.82 5.49 -46.35
CA ALA A 30 -10.52 5.49 -45.06
C ALA A 30 -9.53 5.58 -43.89
N HIS A 31 -9.84 6.44 -42.91
CA HIS A 31 -9.11 6.56 -41.64
C HIS A 31 -8.91 5.18 -40.98
N ILE A 32 -7.66 4.77 -40.80
CA ILE A 32 -7.31 3.52 -40.11
C ILE A 32 -7.56 3.70 -38.62
N ARG A 33 -8.43 2.88 -38.05
CA ARG A 33 -8.70 2.87 -36.60
C ARG A 33 -7.89 1.76 -35.96
N LEU A 34 -6.81 2.14 -35.27
CA LEU A 34 -6.06 1.22 -34.44
C LEU A 34 -6.80 1.01 -33.11
N THR A 35 -7.13 -0.25 -32.80
CA THR A 35 -7.72 -0.63 -31.52
C THR A 35 -6.78 -1.62 -30.82
N TRP A 36 -6.50 -1.37 -29.53
CA TRP A 36 -5.67 -2.26 -28.71
C TRP A 36 -6.32 -2.51 -27.35
N GLU A 37 -6.21 -3.75 -26.90
CA GLU A 37 -6.53 -4.15 -25.53
C GLU A 37 -5.23 -4.27 -24.74
N TYR A 38 -5.20 -3.68 -23.54
CA TYR A 38 -4.07 -3.83 -22.63
C TYR A 38 -4.54 -4.33 -21.28
N GLN A 39 -3.76 -5.27 -20.72
CA GLN A 39 -3.88 -5.66 -19.33
C GLN A 39 -2.79 -4.94 -18.54
N LEU A 40 -3.19 -3.99 -17.69
CA LEU A 40 -2.28 -3.35 -16.75
C LEU A 40 -2.23 -4.18 -15.47
N ALA A 41 -1.06 -4.76 -15.18
CA ALA A 41 -0.76 -5.19 -13.82
C ALA A 41 -0.63 -3.93 -12.95
N THR A 42 -1.73 -3.55 -12.30
CA THR A 42 -1.73 -2.44 -11.35
C THR A 42 -0.85 -2.80 -10.15
N CYS A 43 -0.14 -1.79 -9.66
CA CYS A 43 0.91 -1.90 -8.64
C CYS A 43 0.54 -2.88 -7.50
N THR A 44 1.31 -3.95 -7.34
CA THR A 44 1.16 -4.87 -6.21
C THR A 44 1.60 -4.14 -4.94
N SER A 45 0.64 -3.65 -4.18
CA SER A 45 0.92 -3.14 -2.84
C SER A 45 1.16 -4.31 -1.90
N GLU A 46 2.32 -4.36 -1.27
CA GLU A 46 2.60 -5.32 -0.21
C GLU A 46 2.21 -4.69 1.12
N VAL A 47 1.41 -5.41 1.91
CA VAL A 47 1.03 -4.98 3.25
C VAL A 47 2.09 -5.53 4.20
N SER A 48 2.99 -4.66 4.68
CA SER A 48 3.87 -5.04 5.78
C SER A 48 3.17 -4.73 7.10
N THR A 49 3.04 -5.73 7.96
CA THR A 49 2.60 -5.54 9.35
C THR A 49 3.82 -5.41 10.24
N SER A 50 3.95 -4.27 10.91
CA SER A 50 4.92 -4.08 11.99
C SER A 50 4.17 -3.79 13.28
N SER A 51 4.54 -4.47 14.36
CA SER A 51 4.05 -4.15 15.70
C SER A 51 5.15 -3.45 16.50
N ARG A 52 4.75 -2.49 17.33
CA ARG A 52 5.65 -1.83 18.29
C ARG A 52 4.95 -1.72 19.64
N TYR A 53 5.72 -1.87 20.70
CA TYR A 53 5.24 -1.62 22.05
C TYR A 53 4.90 -0.15 22.23
N LYS A 54 3.78 0.10 22.88
CA LYS A 54 3.34 1.43 23.24
C LYS A 54 3.69 1.69 24.70
N TYR A 55 4.96 1.98 24.94
CA TYR A 55 5.51 2.16 26.29
C TYR A 55 4.79 3.24 27.10
N ASN A 56 4.27 4.29 26.50
CA ASN A 56 3.50 5.30 27.25
C ASN A 56 2.15 4.80 27.78
N GLN A 57 1.67 3.63 27.35
CA GLN A 57 0.43 3.00 27.83
C GLN A 57 0.69 1.68 28.57
N GLY A 58 1.93 1.43 29.01
CA GLY A 58 2.27 0.25 29.79
C GLY A 58 1.72 0.32 31.22
N GLU A 59 1.25 -0.81 31.73
CA GLU A 59 0.81 -0.94 33.13
C GLU A 59 2.01 -1.22 34.05
N TYR A 60 2.87 -0.23 34.24
CA TYR A 60 4.16 -0.38 34.93
C TYR A 60 4.05 -0.85 36.38
N ALA A 61 2.98 -0.50 37.09
CA ALA A 61 2.77 -0.97 38.46
C ALA A 61 2.61 -2.50 38.52
N LYS A 62 1.89 -3.10 37.56
CA LYS A 62 1.72 -4.55 37.47
C LYS A 62 2.98 -5.23 36.97
N LEU A 63 3.66 -4.60 36.01
CA LEU A 63 4.94 -5.08 35.48
C LEU A 63 6.01 -5.12 36.58
N ASN A 64 6.11 -4.08 37.41
CA ASN A 64 7.05 -4.04 38.52
C ASN A 64 6.73 -5.13 39.56
N LYS A 65 5.45 -5.27 39.92
CA LYS A 65 5.01 -6.36 40.82
C LYS A 65 5.35 -7.75 40.27
N ALA A 66 5.22 -7.95 38.96
CA ALA A 66 5.59 -9.22 38.33
C ALA A 66 7.09 -9.53 38.48
N PHE A 67 7.95 -8.52 38.35
CA PHE A 67 9.39 -8.68 38.59
C PHE A 67 9.73 -8.87 40.07
N GLU A 68 9.04 -8.22 40.99
CA GLU A 68 9.23 -8.45 42.43
C GLU A 68 8.83 -9.87 42.85
N THR A 69 7.79 -10.44 42.23
CA THR A 69 7.36 -11.82 42.50
C THR A 69 8.23 -12.89 41.82
N ALA A 70 9.08 -12.51 40.87
CA ALA A 70 9.95 -13.45 40.18
C ALA A 70 11.09 -13.89 41.11
N ASN A 71 11.31 -15.20 41.20
CA ASN A 71 12.33 -15.77 42.06
C ASN A 71 13.70 -15.76 41.37
N TRP A 72 14.32 -14.58 41.31
CA TRP A 72 15.58 -14.33 40.61
C TRP A 72 16.74 -15.16 41.15
N ASP A 73 16.80 -15.36 42.47
CA ASP A 73 17.84 -16.16 43.11
C ASP A 73 17.83 -17.58 42.56
N LYS A 74 16.65 -18.22 42.50
CA LYS A 74 16.53 -19.57 41.93
C LYS A 74 16.85 -19.61 40.43
N LEU A 75 16.55 -18.53 39.70
CA LEU A 75 16.78 -18.45 38.26
C LEU A 75 18.25 -18.24 37.88
N PHE A 76 19.02 -17.60 38.76
CA PHE A 76 20.42 -17.23 38.50
C PHE A 76 21.43 -18.08 39.29
N THR A 77 21.00 -18.78 40.33
CA THR A 77 21.87 -19.72 41.06
C THR A 77 22.36 -20.84 40.13
N GLU A 78 23.66 -21.13 40.18
CA GLU A 78 24.33 -22.20 39.39
C GLU A 78 24.28 -22.03 37.85
N GLN A 79 23.94 -20.85 37.35
CA GLN A 79 23.90 -20.55 35.91
C GLN A 79 25.10 -19.71 35.47
N ASP A 80 25.57 -19.94 34.25
CA ASP A 80 26.54 -19.05 33.59
C ASP A 80 25.89 -17.69 33.27
N VAL A 81 26.69 -16.63 33.26
CA VAL A 81 26.27 -15.24 33.02
C VAL A 81 25.47 -15.11 31.73
N ASN A 82 25.87 -15.81 30.67
CA ASN A 82 25.14 -15.79 29.39
C ASN A 82 23.74 -16.38 29.52
N ARG A 83 23.60 -17.46 30.31
CA ARG A 83 22.29 -18.09 30.55
C ARG A 83 21.42 -17.22 31.45
N CYS A 84 22.00 -16.60 32.48
CA CYS A 84 21.29 -15.62 33.32
C CYS A 84 20.75 -14.47 32.47
N TYR A 85 21.57 -13.90 31.58
CA TYR A 85 21.16 -12.83 30.67
C TYR A 85 20.02 -13.25 29.75
N ASN A 86 20.12 -14.42 29.13
CA ASN A 86 19.07 -14.93 28.24
C ASN A 86 17.75 -15.19 29.00
N SER A 87 17.83 -15.76 30.20
CA SER A 87 16.66 -15.96 31.07
C SER A 87 16.03 -14.64 31.47
N PHE A 88 16.84 -13.64 31.84
CA PHE A 88 16.35 -12.30 32.14
C PHE A 88 15.63 -11.67 30.95
N ILE A 89 16.25 -11.68 29.76
CA ILE A 89 15.66 -11.14 28.54
C ILE A 89 14.34 -11.85 28.21
N SER A 90 14.26 -13.15 28.39
CA SER A 90 13.03 -13.92 28.17
C SER A 90 11.91 -13.48 29.10
N ILE A 91 12.19 -13.38 30.41
CA ILE A 91 11.22 -12.94 31.41
C ILE A 91 10.79 -11.50 31.15
N TYR A 92 11.75 -10.61 30.89
CA TYR A 92 11.50 -9.21 30.55
C TYR A 92 10.58 -9.08 29.34
N ASN A 93 10.89 -9.77 28.24
CA ASN A 93 10.08 -9.71 27.03
C ASN A 93 8.66 -10.25 27.27
N SER A 94 8.52 -11.34 28.03
CA SER A 94 7.21 -11.91 28.37
C SER A 94 6.36 -10.97 29.24
N ALA A 95 6.99 -10.28 30.19
CA ALA A 95 6.33 -9.26 31.00
C ALA A 95 5.91 -8.06 30.13
N CYS A 96 6.78 -7.59 29.23
CA CYS A 96 6.43 -6.54 28.28
C CYS A 96 5.28 -6.94 27.35
N ASP A 97 5.27 -8.19 26.87
CA ASP A 97 4.17 -8.73 26.04
C ASP A 97 2.82 -8.72 26.75
N THR A 98 2.83 -8.91 28.07
CA THR A 98 1.62 -9.00 28.89
C THR A 98 1.13 -7.63 29.33
N PHE A 99 2.03 -6.77 29.79
CA PHE A 99 1.69 -5.50 30.45
C PHE A 99 1.85 -4.25 29.58
N ILE A 100 2.44 -4.38 28.38
CA ILE A 100 2.62 -3.25 27.45
C ILE A 100 1.86 -3.53 26.16
N PRO A 101 0.82 -2.75 25.84
CA PRO A 101 0.04 -2.97 24.63
C PRO A 101 0.89 -2.75 23.38
N LYS A 102 0.66 -3.58 22.35
CA LYS A 102 1.30 -3.45 21.03
C LYS A 102 0.38 -2.72 20.07
N ILE A 103 0.88 -1.67 19.42
CA ILE A 103 0.20 -1.08 18.26
C ILE A 103 0.62 -1.84 17.02
N LYS A 104 -0.37 -2.29 16.24
CA LYS A 104 -0.14 -2.80 14.88
C LYS A 104 -0.18 -1.63 13.90
N HIS A 105 0.92 -1.43 13.19
CA HIS A 105 1.00 -0.51 12.07
C HIS A 105 0.89 -1.30 10.77
N HIS A 106 -0.19 -1.06 10.03
CA HIS A 106 -0.31 -1.50 8.65
C HIS A 106 0.36 -0.46 7.77
N LYS A 107 1.57 -0.77 7.28
CA LYS A 107 2.22 0.07 6.28
C LYS A 107 1.99 -0.58 4.92
N VAL A 108 1.22 0.11 4.09
CA VAL A 108 1.07 -0.24 2.68
C VAL A 108 2.34 0.19 1.97
N ILE A 109 3.22 -0.76 1.66
CA ILE A 109 4.40 -0.51 0.85
C ILE A 109 3.95 -0.52 -0.61
N ARG A 110 3.77 0.68 -1.16
CA ARG A 110 3.53 0.85 -2.58
C ARG A 110 4.86 0.71 -3.30
N LYS A 111 5.00 -0.31 -4.17
CA LYS A 111 6.15 -0.39 -5.06
C LYS A 111 6.20 0.88 -5.91
N LYS A 112 7.38 1.48 -5.99
CA LYS A 112 7.60 2.63 -6.89
C LYS A 112 7.41 2.11 -8.32
N VAL A 113 6.42 2.65 -9.02
CA VAL A 113 6.24 2.29 -10.43
C VAL A 113 7.41 2.91 -11.23
N PRO A 114 8.11 2.14 -12.09
CA PRO A 114 9.36 2.61 -12.71
C PRO A 114 9.22 3.89 -13.54
N TRP A 115 8.04 4.12 -14.12
CA TRP A 115 7.76 5.27 -14.97
C TRP A 115 7.39 6.53 -14.17
N MET A 116 7.09 6.43 -12.87
CA MET A 116 6.68 7.57 -12.04
C MET A 116 7.88 8.11 -11.26
N ASN A 117 8.61 9.03 -11.89
CA ASN A 117 9.67 9.78 -11.22
C ASN A 117 9.10 10.90 -10.31
N GLN A 118 9.97 11.47 -9.48
CA GLN A 118 9.57 12.49 -8.49
C GLN A 118 9.14 13.80 -9.15
N GLU A 119 9.78 14.21 -10.24
CA GLU A 119 9.46 15.42 -11.00
C GLU A 119 8.06 15.34 -11.63
N LEU A 120 7.74 14.26 -12.33
CA LEU A 120 6.41 14.02 -12.90
C LEU A 120 5.34 13.99 -11.80
N LYS A 121 5.64 13.39 -10.64
CA LYS A 121 4.72 13.41 -9.49
C LYS A 121 4.44 14.85 -9.04
N GLN A 122 5.47 15.70 -8.94
CA GLN A 122 5.30 17.10 -8.59
C GLN A 122 4.50 17.87 -9.64
N LEU A 123 4.75 17.63 -10.93
CA LEU A 123 3.99 18.25 -12.03
C LEU A 123 2.51 17.85 -11.98
N ILE A 124 2.20 16.57 -11.73
CA ILE A 124 0.82 16.09 -11.53
C ILE A 124 0.16 16.80 -10.34
N MET A 125 0.87 16.97 -9.22
CA MET A 125 0.33 17.68 -8.05
C MET A 125 0.09 19.16 -8.36
N LYS A 126 1.03 19.85 -9.03
CA LYS A 126 0.86 21.24 -9.47
C LYS A 126 -0.34 21.40 -10.40
N LYS A 127 -0.52 20.49 -11.36
CA LYS A 127 -1.69 20.49 -12.27
C LYS A 127 -3.01 20.32 -11.49
N LYS A 128 -3.06 19.39 -10.53
CA LYS A 128 -4.26 19.20 -9.69
C LYS A 128 -4.61 20.45 -8.88
N LEU A 129 -3.61 21.05 -8.23
CA LEU A 129 -3.79 22.27 -7.46
C LEU A 129 -4.22 23.46 -8.33
N ALA A 130 -3.70 23.55 -9.57
CA ALA A 130 -4.16 24.54 -10.53
C ALA A 130 -5.62 24.29 -10.95
N GLY A 131 -6.00 23.05 -11.26
CA GLY A 131 -7.38 22.69 -11.62
C GLY A 131 -8.41 23.07 -10.55
N THR A 132 -8.10 22.83 -9.27
CA THR A 132 -8.98 23.22 -8.15
C THR A 132 -9.18 24.74 -7.98
N LYS A 133 -8.26 25.55 -8.54
CA LYS A 133 -8.37 27.02 -8.51
C LYS A 133 -9.24 27.57 -9.64
N PHE A 134 -9.47 26.79 -10.70
CA PHE A 134 -10.24 27.19 -11.88
C PHE A 134 -11.59 26.47 -12.02
N GLU A 135 -11.96 25.61 -11.07
CA GLU A 135 -13.25 24.93 -11.05
C GLU A 135 -14.37 25.97 -10.87
N PRO A 136 -15.31 26.11 -11.84
CA PRO A 136 -16.45 27.00 -11.72
C PRO A 136 -17.26 26.66 -10.46
N GLN A 137 -17.78 27.67 -9.76
CA GLN A 137 -18.51 27.51 -8.49
C GLN A 137 -19.68 26.50 -8.60
N GLU A 138 -20.25 26.34 -9.79
CA GLU A 138 -21.35 25.43 -10.07
C GLU A 138 -20.96 23.93 -10.01
N GLU A 139 -19.73 23.57 -10.42
CA GLU A 139 -19.26 22.17 -10.40
C GLU A 139 -18.91 21.70 -8.97
N LYS A 140 -18.51 22.62 -8.09
CA LYS A 140 -18.27 22.33 -6.67
C LYS A 140 -19.55 21.90 -5.96
N ILE A 141 -20.67 22.55 -6.26
CA ILE A 141 -21.98 22.22 -5.68
C ILE A 141 -22.43 20.82 -6.13
N VAL A 142 -22.26 20.48 -7.41
CA VAL A 142 -22.60 19.15 -7.95
C VAL A 142 -21.73 18.05 -7.32
N SER A 143 -20.42 18.27 -7.20
CA SER A 143 -19.51 17.29 -6.58
C SER A 143 -19.80 17.07 -5.09
N TYR A 144 -20.13 18.12 -4.35
CA TYR A 144 -20.49 18.06 -2.93
C TYR A 144 -21.79 17.29 -2.70
N ASN A 145 -22.81 17.54 -3.53
CA ASN A 145 -24.10 16.87 -3.44
C ASN A 145 -23.99 15.36 -3.77
N LEU A 146 -23.19 14.99 -4.78
CA LEU A 146 -22.98 13.58 -5.14
C LEU A 146 -22.22 12.79 -4.06
N ASN A 147 -21.25 13.43 -3.39
CA ASN A 147 -20.52 12.78 -2.30
C ASN A 147 -21.38 12.63 -1.03
N THR A 148 -22.21 13.63 -0.74
CA THR A 148 -23.18 13.58 0.38
C THR A 148 -24.23 12.49 0.16
N LEU A 149 -24.79 12.39 -1.05
CA LEU A 149 -25.74 11.33 -1.41
C LEU A 149 -25.13 9.92 -1.31
N ARG A 150 -23.85 9.77 -1.68
CA ARG A 150 -23.14 8.48 -1.56
C ARG A 150 -22.85 8.06 -0.12
N GLN A 151 -22.69 9.00 0.81
CA GLN A 151 -22.48 8.70 2.22
C GLN A 151 -23.80 8.31 2.92
N ASN A 152 -24.92 8.87 2.50
CA ASN A 152 -26.25 8.58 3.05
C ASN A 152 -26.89 7.29 2.49
N LEU A 153 -26.28 6.67 1.49
CA LEU A 153 -26.71 5.39 0.88
C LEU A 153 -25.93 4.17 1.42
N LYS A 154 -25.18 4.34 2.51
CA LYS A 154 -24.56 3.25 3.30
C LYS A 154 -25.24 3.16 4.65
#